data_AF-A0A959S6X5-F1
#
_entry.id   AF-A0A959S6X5-F1
#
_cell.length_a   1.000
_cell.length_b   1.000
_cell.length_c   1.000
_cell.angle_alpha   90.00
_cell.angle_beta   90.00
_cell.angle_gamma   90.00
#
_symmetry.space_group_name_H-M   'P 1'
#
loop_
_entity.id
_entity.type
_entity.pdbx_description
1 polymer ?
#
loop_
_entity_poly.entity_id
_entity_poly.type
_entity_poly.pdbx_seq_one_letter_code
_entity_poly.pdbx_strand_id
1 'polypeptide(L)'
;MNDHRTGKGAFTGKHWILLLAVLLGPGVRLVAQTKSFSTDQAQFLVEMTDFIVEADKKEGRPFMEQVFTPVWNGPYYTPAQRLRIVEVANYMLKKRFDAFPHFRDYLASIAAFPNGGRTPAEFDAWMQGMDKLVQSGRKQNVTAFITMCAGLFRDNTMFSSASTQWRSRTSKFTFAFDSVPMVVFPRSDLVCTAKGDSAVIFATEGTYFPTSEMWKGTGGKVTWDRAGLKSTATFAEWSEPYEIRMKSASFEIDSVRFTHPYFDRMLLGKLTDKVLA
;
A
#
# COMPACT_ATOMS: atom_id res chain seq x y z
N MET A 1 -35.83 -103.79 1.65
CA MET A 1 -37.23 -103.76 2.11
C MET A 1 -37.66 -102.30 2.09
N ASN A 2 -38.64 -102.00 1.23
CA ASN A 2 -39.59 -100.88 1.22
C ASN A 2 -39.42 -99.77 2.27
N ASP A 3 -39.69 -98.49 2.02
CA ASP A 3 -40.17 -97.72 0.87
C ASP A 3 -40.31 -96.27 1.39
N HIS A 4 -40.41 -95.35 0.44
CA HIS A 4 -41.16 -94.10 0.48
C HIS A 4 -40.50 -92.74 0.80
N ARG A 5 -40.63 -91.94 -0.26
CA ARG A 5 -40.35 -90.53 -0.52
C ARG A 5 -41.15 -89.59 0.36
N THR A 6 -40.63 -88.37 0.48
CA THR A 6 -41.20 -87.05 0.10
C THR A 6 -40.52 -86.01 1.00
N GLY A 7 -40.02 -84.84 0.58
CA GLY A 7 -40.14 -83.99 -0.60
C GLY A 7 -40.21 -82.54 -0.11
N LYS A 8 -39.56 -81.61 -0.84
CA LYS A 8 -39.53 -80.12 -0.67
C LYS A 8 -38.46 -79.61 0.33
N GLY A 9 -37.64 -78.59 0.08
CA GLY A 9 -37.47 -77.68 -1.05
C GLY A 9 -36.50 -76.53 -0.65
N ALA A 10 -35.83 -75.96 -1.66
CA ALA A 10 -35.30 -74.59 -1.78
C ALA A 10 -34.14 -74.06 -0.88
N PHE A 11 -32.97 -73.91 -1.52
CA PHE A 11 -32.25 -72.63 -1.80
C PHE A 11 -32.07 -71.59 -0.68
N THR A 12 -30.81 -71.32 -0.28
CA THR A 12 -30.04 -70.07 -0.55
C THR A 12 -28.88 -69.93 0.45
N GLY A 13 -27.67 -69.64 -0.07
CA GLY A 13 -26.46 -69.46 0.72
C GLY A 13 -26.31 -68.06 1.33
N LYS A 14 -25.23 -67.87 2.11
CA LYS A 14 -24.53 -66.59 2.24
C LYS A 14 -23.15 -66.77 2.88
N HIS A 15 -22.14 -66.40 2.10
CA HIS A 15 -20.73 -66.33 2.44
C HIS A 15 -20.47 -65.33 3.58
N TRP A 16 -19.58 -65.68 4.49
CA TRP A 16 -19.07 -64.77 5.52
C TRP A 16 -17.92 -63.98 4.91
N ILE A 17 -18.13 -62.68 4.69
CA ILE A 17 -17.11 -61.73 4.23
C ILE A 17 -16.35 -61.21 5.44
N LEU A 18 -15.04 -61.41 5.44
CA LEU A 18 -14.06 -60.76 6.32
C LEU A 18 -14.07 -59.24 6.08
N LEU A 19 -14.41 -58.46 7.12
CA LEU A 19 -14.28 -57.00 7.12
C LEU A 19 -12.84 -56.62 7.54
N LEU A 20 -12.04 -56.22 6.55
CA LEU A 20 -10.74 -55.59 6.76
C LEU A 20 -10.96 -54.13 7.19
N ALA A 21 -10.67 -53.81 8.45
CA ALA A 21 -10.73 -52.45 8.96
C ALA A 21 -9.56 -51.63 8.39
N VAL A 22 -9.85 -50.72 7.46
CA VAL A 22 -8.90 -49.73 6.94
C VAL A 22 -8.69 -48.66 8.01
N LEU A 23 -7.50 -48.65 8.61
CA LEU A 23 -7.01 -47.59 9.48
C LEU A 23 -6.82 -46.30 8.65
N LEU A 24 -7.74 -45.35 8.82
CA LEU A 24 -7.63 -43.97 8.35
C LEU A 24 -6.50 -43.27 9.14
N GLY A 25 -5.30 -43.25 8.58
CA GLY A 25 -4.21 -42.40 9.07
C GLY A 25 -4.54 -40.91 8.88
N PRO A 26 -3.99 -40.01 9.72
CA PRO A 26 -4.20 -38.57 9.58
C PRO A 26 -3.65 -38.11 8.23
N GLY A 27 -4.53 -37.59 7.38
CA GLY A 27 -4.17 -37.06 6.08
C GLY A 27 -3.13 -35.95 6.23
N VAL A 28 -1.91 -36.21 5.73
CA VAL A 28 -0.90 -35.19 5.51
C VAL A 28 -1.51 -34.20 4.53
N ARG A 29 -1.91 -33.02 5.01
CA ARG A 29 -2.24 -31.91 4.12
C ARG A 29 -0.94 -31.48 3.43
N LEU A 30 -0.74 -31.92 2.20
CA LEU A 30 0.22 -31.31 1.30
C LEU A 30 -0.15 -29.84 1.18
N VAL A 31 0.62 -28.98 1.84
CA VAL A 31 0.54 -27.53 1.61
C VAL A 31 1.02 -27.32 0.18
N ALA A 32 0.11 -27.03 -0.74
CA ALA A 32 0.48 -26.60 -2.08
C ALA A 32 1.42 -25.39 -1.93
N GLN A 33 2.69 -25.58 -2.32
CA GLN A 33 3.63 -24.47 -2.39
C GLN A 33 3.11 -23.51 -3.46
N THR A 34 2.90 -22.25 -3.07
CA THR A 34 2.56 -21.20 -4.03
C THR A 34 3.72 -21.07 -5.01
N LYS A 35 3.49 -21.46 -6.27
CA LYS A 35 4.50 -21.41 -7.34
C LYS A 35 4.96 -19.96 -7.49
N SER A 36 6.27 -19.73 -7.41
CA SER A 36 6.85 -18.42 -7.67
C SER A 36 6.62 -18.00 -9.13
N PHE A 37 6.46 -16.70 -9.35
CA PHE A 37 6.49 -16.11 -10.68
C PHE A 37 7.86 -16.32 -11.33
N SER A 38 7.86 -16.57 -12.64
CA SER A 38 9.05 -16.72 -13.46
C SER A 38 9.86 -15.43 -13.54
N THR A 39 11.18 -15.55 -13.64
CA THR A 39 12.07 -14.42 -13.94
C THR A 39 12.19 -14.14 -15.44
N ASP A 40 11.65 -15.04 -16.29
CA ASP A 40 11.48 -14.74 -17.71
C ASP A 40 10.44 -13.63 -17.89
N GLN A 41 10.76 -12.62 -18.70
CA GLN A 41 9.94 -11.42 -18.84
C GLN A 41 8.55 -11.71 -19.40
N ALA A 42 8.46 -12.56 -20.43
CA ALA A 42 7.21 -12.86 -21.10
C ALA A 42 6.33 -13.75 -20.22
N GLN A 43 6.94 -14.78 -19.61
CA GLN A 43 6.24 -15.67 -18.70
C GLN A 43 5.77 -14.94 -17.43
N PHE A 44 6.58 -14.05 -16.86
CA PHE A 44 6.17 -13.21 -15.71
C PHE A 44 4.91 -12.42 -16.03
N LEU A 45 4.85 -11.80 -17.21
CA LEU A 45 3.69 -11.00 -17.61
C LEU A 45 2.42 -11.86 -17.70
N VAL A 46 2.52 -13.06 -18.30
CA VAL A 46 1.39 -14.00 -18.39
C VAL A 46 0.94 -14.42 -16.98
N GLU A 47 1.86 -14.93 -16.17
CA GLU A 47 1.55 -15.43 -14.82
C GLU A 47 0.98 -14.31 -13.90
N MET A 48 1.52 -13.09 -13.98
CA MET A 48 1.02 -11.95 -13.24
C MET A 48 -0.35 -11.48 -13.74
N THR A 49 -0.59 -11.52 -15.06
CA THR A 49 -1.90 -11.18 -15.63
C THR A 49 -2.95 -12.17 -15.18
N ASP A 50 -2.68 -13.46 -15.24
CA ASP A 50 -3.59 -14.50 -14.78
C ASP A 50 -3.89 -14.33 -13.29
N PHE A 51 -2.86 -14.13 -12.46
CA PHE A 51 -3.01 -13.92 -11.02
C PHE A 51 -3.91 -12.71 -10.67
N ILE A 52 -3.74 -11.57 -11.34
CA ILE A 52 -4.54 -10.37 -11.10
C ILE A 52 -5.97 -10.53 -11.65
N VAL A 53 -6.13 -11.09 -12.86
CA VAL A 53 -7.43 -11.23 -13.53
C VAL A 53 -8.30 -12.31 -12.86
N GLU A 54 -7.70 -13.38 -12.32
CA GLU A 54 -8.42 -14.41 -11.57
C GLU A 54 -9.01 -13.85 -10.28
N ALA A 55 -8.29 -12.95 -9.61
CA ALA A 55 -8.77 -12.31 -8.38
C ALA A 55 -9.92 -11.33 -8.62
N ASP A 56 -9.85 -10.50 -9.66
CA ASP A 56 -10.96 -9.66 -10.11
C ASP A 56 -10.87 -9.43 -11.63
N LYS A 57 -11.74 -10.08 -12.40
CA LYS A 57 -11.74 -9.95 -13.86
C LYS A 57 -12.14 -8.56 -14.34
N LYS A 58 -13.01 -7.86 -13.61
CA LYS A 58 -13.55 -6.56 -14.02
C LYS A 58 -12.52 -5.46 -13.80
N GLU A 59 -11.80 -5.47 -12.69
CA GLU A 59 -10.75 -4.50 -12.40
C GLU A 59 -9.40 -4.93 -13.01
N GLY A 60 -9.04 -6.20 -12.87
CA GLY A 60 -7.72 -6.71 -13.21
C GLY A 60 -7.41 -6.70 -14.70
N ARG A 61 -8.36 -7.06 -15.56
CA ARG A 61 -8.16 -7.08 -17.01
C ARG A 61 -7.81 -5.71 -17.59
N PRO A 62 -8.64 -4.66 -17.41
CA PRO A 62 -8.29 -3.35 -17.95
C PRO A 62 -7.02 -2.79 -17.32
N PHE A 63 -6.78 -3.05 -16.03
CA PHE A 63 -5.53 -2.64 -15.37
C PHE A 63 -4.29 -3.27 -16.02
N MET A 64 -4.28 -4.59 -16.19
CA MET A 64 -3.14 -5.29 -16.79
C MET A 64 -2.93 -4.88 -18.24
N GLU A 65 -4.00 -4.80 -19.04
CA GLU A 65 -3.92 -4.47 -20.47
C GLU A 65 -3.53 -3.00 -20.72
N GLN A 66 -4.07 -2.06 -19.95
CA GLN A 66 -3.95 -0.62 -20.25
C GLN A 66 -2.86 0.09 -19.42
N VAL A 67 -2.52 -0.44 -18.24
CA VAL A 67 -1.59 0.22 -17.32
C VAL A 67 -0.25 -0.51 -17.25
N PHE A 68 -0.26 -1.81 -16.90
CA PHE A 68 0.99 -2.52 -16.62
C PHE A 68 1.69 -3.05 -17.88
N THR A 69 0.97 -3.75 -18.76
CA THR A 69 1.53 -4.40 -19.95
C THR A 69 2.30 -3.45 -20.87
N PRO A 70 1.80 -2.24 -21.19
CA PRO A 70 2.51 -1.31 -22.07
C PRO A 70 3.86 -0.87 -21.49
N VAL A 71 3.92 -0.69 -20.18
CA VAL A 71 5.16 -0.31 -19.48
C VAL A 71 6.12 -1.49 -19.39
N TRP A 72 5.62 -2.67 -19.03
CA TRP A 72 6.45 -3.86 -18.86
C TRP A 72 7.17 -4.27 -20.14
N ASN A 73 6.47 -4.22 -21.27
CA ASN A 73 7.02 -4.52 -22.60
C ASN A 73 7.81 -3.35 -23.22
N GLY A 74 7.71 -2.15 -22.63
CA GLY A 74 8.44 -0.98 -23.09
C GLY A 74 9.94 -1.01 -22.78
N PRO A 75 10.71 -0.03 -23.29
CA PRO A 75 12.16 0.06 -23.09
C PRO A 75 12.56 0.67 -21.73
N TYR A 76 11.60 0.87 -20.82
CA TYR A 76 11.79 1.68 -19.62
C TYR A 76 12.61 1.01 -18.52
N TYR A 77 12.65 -0.33 -18.51
CA TYR A 77 13.35 -1.10 -17.48
C TYR A 77 14.45 -1.96 -18.08
N THR A 78 15.62 -1.91 -17.44
CA THR A 78 16.74 -2.82 -17.74
C THR A 78 16.42 -4.24 -17.28
N PRO A 79 17.12 -5.27 -17.80
CA PRO A 79 16.96 -6.65 -17.32
C PRO A 79 17.19 -6.79 -15.80
N ALA A 80 18.15 -6.06 -15.23
CA ALA A 80 18.43 -6.08 -13.80
C ALA A 80 17.27 -5.47 -12.97
N GLN A 81 16.67 -4.38 -13.46
CA GLN A 81 15.50 -3.78 -12.80
C GLN A 81 14.28 -4.70 -12.88
N ARG A 82 14.05 -5.36 -14.02
CA ARG A 82 12.97 -6.36 -14.16
C ARG A 82 13.15 -7.51 -13.18
N LEU A 83 14.37 -8.03 -13.03
CA LEU A 83 14.65 -9.10 -12.06
C LEU A 83 14.28 -8.67 -10.63
N ARG A 84 14.70 -7.48 -10.19
CA ARG A 84 14.36 -6.96 -8.86
C ARG A 84 12.84 -6.78 -8.68
N ILE A 85 12.12 -6.36 -9.73
CA ILE A 85 10.65 -6.28 -9.70
C ILE A 85 10.04 -7.66 -9.44
N VAL A 86 10.49 -8.68 -10.16
CA VAL A 86 10.02 -10.06 -9.98
C VAL A 86 10.36 -10.60 -8.59
N GLU A 87 11.54 -10.28 -8.05
CA GLU A 87 11.95 -10.68 -6.69
C GLU A 87 11.02 -10.11 -5.62
N VAL A 88 10.65 -8.83 -5.72
CA VAL A 88 9.67 -8.20 -4.81
C VAL A 88 8.29 -8.84 -4.96
N ALA A 89 7.83 -9.11 -6.19
CA ALA A 89 6.56 -9.80 -6.42
C ALA A 89 6.55 -11.21 -5.80
N ASN A 90 7.65 -11.96 -5.92
CA ASN A 90 7.81 -13.27 -5.31
C ASN A 90 7.90 -13.21 -3.78
N TYR A 91 8.51 -12.17 -3.23
CA TYR A 91 8.45 -11.91 -1.79
C TYR A 91 7.00 -11.67 -1.33
N MET A 92 6.25 -10.83 -2.05
CA MET A 92 4.85 -10.54 -1.76
C MET A 92 4.00 -11.82 -1.80
N LEU A 93 4.24 -12.68 -2.79
CA LEU A 93 3.55 -13.96 -2.91
C LEU A 93 3.86 -14.87 -1.71
N LYS A 94 5.14 -15.01 -1.35
CA LYS A 94 5.59 -15.78 -0.17
C LYS A 94 5.00 -15.27 1.15
N LYS A 95 4.83 -13.95 1.27
CA LYS A 95 4.22 -13.30 2.44
C LYS A 95 2.69 -13.18 2.35
N ARG A 96 2.07 -13.80 1.35
CA ARG A 96 0.63 -13.89 1.14
C ARG A 96 -0.04 -12.51 1.08
N PHE A 97 0.56 -11.60 0.32
CA PHE A 97 -0.13 -10.35 -0.03
C PHE A 97 -1.27 -10.67 -0.99
N ASP A 98 -2.40 -9.99 -0.81
CA ASP A 98 -3.56 -10.15 -1.68
C ASP A 98 -3.34 -9.51 -3.06
N ALA A 99 -3.96 -10.06 -4.10
CA ALA A 99 -3.92 -9.49 -5.45
C ALA A 99 -4.39 -8.02 -5.46
N PHE A 100 -5.49 -7.75 -4.75
CA PHE A 100 -6.02 -6.42 -4.50
C PHE A 100 -6.08 -6.11 -3.00
N PRO A 101 -5.68 -4.91 -2.55
CA PRO A 101 -5.06 -3.86 -3.36
C PRO A 101 -3.56 -4.09 -3.61
N HIS A 102 -2.91 -5.02 -2.90
CA HIS A 102 -1.45 -4.98 -2.74
C HIS A 102 -0.63 -5.17 -4.03
N PHE A 103 -0.85 -6.27 -4.77
CA PHE A 103 -0.11 -6.47 -6.03
C PHE A 103 -0.49 -5.41 -7.06
N ARG A 104 -1.78 -5.10 -7.18
CA ARG A 104 -2.25 -4.03 -8.07
C ARG A 104 -1.54 -2.70 -7.79
N ASP A 105 -1.43 -2.28 -6.53
CA ASP A 105 -0.78 -1.03 -6.14
C ASP A 105 0.73 -1.05 -6.36
N TYR A 106 1.37 -2.20 -6.17
CA TYR A 106 2.78 -2.40 -6.51
C TYR A 106 3.03 -2.25 -8.01
N LEU A 107 2.23 -2.94 -8.84
CA LEU A 107 2.32 -2.86 -10.30
C LEU A 107 1.97 -1.46 -10.82
N ALA A 108 1.00 -0.77 -10.20
CA ALA A 108 0.66 0.61 -10.52
C ALA A 108 1.83 1.54 -10.20
N SER A 109 2.54 1.29 -9.10
CA SER A 109 3.74 2.04 -8.71
C SER A 109 4.84 1.90 -9.76
N ILE A 110 5.07 0.67 -10.26
CA ILE A 110 6.00 0.42 -11.36
C ILE A 110 5.54 1.12 -12.64
N ALA A 111 4.26 1.03 -13.00
CA ALA A 111 3.76 1.67 -14.23
C ALA A 111 3.83 3.21 -14.18
N ALA A 112 3.85 3.81 -13.00
CA ALA A 112 3.85 5.26 -12.84
C ALA A 112 5.20 5.94 -13.08
N PHE A 113 6.33 5.25 -12.94
CA PHE A 113 7.65 5.89 -13.11
C PHE A 113 7.89 6.43 -14.53
N PRO A 114 7.68 5.64 -15.60
CA PRO A 114 7.88 6.13 -16.96
C PRO A 114 6.89 7.20 -17.36
N ASN A 115 5.63 7.07 -16.91
CA ASN A 115 4.56 8.00 -17.25
C ASN A 115 4.65 9.32 -16.48
N GLY A 116 5.32 9.34 -15.33
CA GLY A 116 5.43 10.49 -14.44
C GLY A 116 6.62 11.41 -14.72
N GLY A 117 7.40 11.17 -15.78
CA GLY A 117 8.60 11.95 -16.10
C GLY A 117 9.72 11.79 -15.07
N ARG A 118 9.73 10.69 -14.30
CA ARG A 118 10.78 10.41 -13.32
C ARG A 118 12.02 9.81 -13.98
N THR A 119 13.16 10.09 -13.38
CA THR A 119 14.45 9.65 -13.88
C THR A 119 14.73 8.18 -13.52
N PRO A 120 15.60 7.49 -14.28
CA PRO A 120 16.07 6.15 -13.90
C PRO A 120 16.69 6.11 -12.49
N ALA A 121 17.40 7.17 -12.08
CA ALA A 121 18.00 7.28 -10.75
C ALA A 121 16.94 7.31 -9.63
N GLU A 122 15.81 7.99 -9.84
CA GLU A 122 14.69 7.99 -8.88
C GLU A 122 14.04 6.60 -8.77
N PHE A 123 13.94 5.87 -9.88
CA PHE A 123 13.46 4.48 -9.86
C PHE A 123 14.42 3.58 -9.08
N ASP A 124 15.73 3.72 -9.29
CA ASP A 124 16.73 2.92 -8.57
C ASP A 124 16.74 3.20 -7.07
N ALA A 125 16.60 4.47 -6.66
CA ALA A 125 16.45 4.85 -5.26
C ALA A 125 15.18 4.26 -4.63
N TRP A 126 14.06 4.29 -5.35
CA TRP A 126 12.81 3.65 -4.92
C TRP A 126 12.95 2.13 -4.76
N MET A 127 13.53 1.45 -5.76
CA MET A 127 13.77 0.01 -5.69
C MET A 127 14.75 -0.36 -4.58
N GLN A 128 15.77 0.46 -4.31
CA GLN A 128 16.68 0.22 -3.19
C GLN A 128 15.92 0.24 -1.85
N GLY A 129 15.01 1.20 -1.67
CA GLY A 129 14.15 1.25 -0.49
C GLY A 129 13.23 0.03 -0.38
N MET A 130 12.67 -0.42 -1.50
CA MET A 130 11.83 -1.63 -1.55
C MET A 130 12.62 -2.89 -1.20
N ASP A 131 13.80 -3.10 -1.79
CA ASP A 131 14.66 -4.26 -1.55
C ASP A 131 15.04 -4.39 -0.08
N LYS A 132 15.39 -3.26 0.55
CA LYS A 132 15.73 -3.23 1.98
C LYS A 132 14.51 -3.52 2.86
N LEU A 133 13.33 -3.02 2.48
CA LEU A 133 12.10 -3.35 3.18
C LEU A 133 11.72 -4.83 3.06
N VAL A 134 11.88 -5.46 1.90
CA VAL A 134 11.53 -6.89 1.76
C VAL A 134 12.55 -7.80 2.47
N GLN A 135 13.82 -7.38 2.57
CA GLN A 135 14.86 -8.13 3.29
C GLN A 135 14.71 -8.09 4.81
N SER A 136 14.34 -6.93 5.37
CA SER A 136 14.38 -6.68 6.82
C SER A 136 13.01 -6.41 7.45
N GLY A 137 11.97 -6.19 6.64
CA GLY A 137 10.74 -5.58 7.07
C GLY A 137 9.62 -6.55 7.42
N ARG A 138 8.79 -6.11 8.36
CA ARG A 138 7.50 -6.73 8.65
C ARG A 138 6.56 -6.51 7.46
N LYS A 139 5.63 -7.44 7.23
CA LYS A 139 4.62 -7.35 6.15
C LYS A 139 3.94 -5.98 6.11
N GLN A 140 3.60 -5.41 7.28
CA GLN A 140 2.95 -4.11 7.40
C GLN A 140 3.78 -2.96 6.81
N ASN A 141 5.11 -2.99 6.95
CA ASN A 141 5.98 -1.91 6.45
C ASN A 141 6.01 -1.88 4.92
N VAL A 142 6.03 -3.08 4.30
CA VAL A 142 5.95 -3.22 2.84
C VAL A 142 4.58 -2.77 2.34
N THR A 143 3.49 -3.16 3.03
CA THR A 143 2.14 -2.65 2.73
C THR A 143 2.10 -1.12 2.79
N ALA A 144 2.55 -0.52 3.90
CA ALA A 144 2.53 0.93 4.09
C ALA A 144 3.32 1.69 2.99
N PHE A 145 4.48 1.15 2.59
CA PHE A 145 5.27 1.73 1.52
C PHE A 145 4.60 1.62 0.15
N ILE A 146 4.07 0.44 -0.22
CA ILE A 146 3.36 0.23 -1.49
C ILE A 146 2.12 1.13 -1.58
N THR A 147 1.30 1.17 -0.52
CA THR A 147 0.10 2.00 -0.48
C THR A 147 0.42 3.49 -0.59
N MET A 148 1.48 3.96 0.10
CA MET A 148 1.95 5.33 -0.06
C MET A 148 2.42 5.59 -1.50
N CYS A 149 3.20 4.71 -2.13
CA CYS A 149 3.66 4.91 -3.51
C CYS A 149 2.48 5.05 -4.48
N ALA A 150 1.50 4.15 -4.37
CA ALA A 150 0.29 4.21 -5.20
C ALA A 150 -0.49 5.53 -4.99
N GLY A 151 -0.60 6.01 -3.75
CA GLY A 151 -1.21 7.30 -3.43
C GLY A 151 -0.42 8.49 -4.00
N LEU A 152 0.90 8.51 -3.83
CA LEU A 152 1.75 9.60 -4.30
C LEU A 152 1.69 9.76 -5.80
N PHE A 153 1.71 8.64 -6.54
CA PHE A 153 1.67 8.68 -7.99
C PHE A 153 0.28 8.97 -8.56
N ARG A 154 -0.78 8.63 -7.83
CA ARG A 154 -2.15 8.90 -8.26
C ARG A 154 -2.56 10.34 -8.04
N ASP A 155 -2.36 10.86 -6.84
CA ASP A 155 -2.96 12.13 -6.41
C ASP A 155 -2.14 12.86 -5.31
N ASN A 156 -0.84 12.57 -5.22
CA ASN A 156 0.08 13.13 -4.22
C ASN A 156 -0.32 12.81 -2.76
N THR A 157 -1.05 11.72 -2.54
CA THR A 157 -1.43 11.26 -1.21
C THR A 157 -0.32 10.47 -0.54
N MET A 158 0.12 10.92 0.63
CA MET A 158 1.11 10.22 1.47
C MET A 158 0.44 9.18 2.38
N PHE A 159 -0.76 9.49 2.85
CA PHE A 159 -1.50 8.65 3.79
C PHE A 159 -2.99 8.73 3.52
N SER A 160 -3.68 7.59 3.62
CA SER A 160 -5.13 7.51 3.52
C SER A 160 -5.68 6.41 4.41
N SER A 161 -6.85 6.67 4.99
CA SER A 161 -7.63 5.76 5.82
C SER A 161 -9.11 6.07 5.64
N ALA A 162 -9.99 5.29 6.27
CA ALA A 162 -11.43 5.56 6.24
C ALA A 162 -11.81 6.92 6.85
N SER A 163 -10.99 7.47 7.75
CA SER A 163 -11.30 8.69 8.50
C SER A 163 -10.52 9.92 8.06
N THR A 164 -9.33 9.74 7.48
CA THR A 164 -8.46 10.87 7.13
C THR A 164 -7.54 10.56 5.96
N GLN A 165 -7.19 11.59 5.21
CA GLN A 165 -6.22 11.57 4.14
C GLN A 165 -5.27 12.76 4.28
N TRP A 166 -3.98 12.50 4.07
CA TRP A 166 -2.94 13.52 4.01
C TRP A 166 -2.28 13.51 2.63
N ARG A 167 -2.27 14.68 1.99
CA ARG A 167 -1.71 14.86 0.65
C ARG A 167 -0.88 16.14 0.53
N SER A 168 0.09 16.11 -0.36
CA SER A 168 0.82 17.31 -0.76
C SER A 168 0.11 18.00 -1.93
N ARG A 169 0.20 19.34 -2.03
CA ARG A 169 -0.24 20.07 -3.24
C ARG A 169 0.79 20.07 -4.37
N THR A 170 2.01 19.58 -4.12
CA THR A 170 3.03 19.41 -5.16
C THR A 170 3.17 17.95 -5.57
N SER A 171 3.45 17.73 -6.85
CA SER A 171 3.91 16.44 -7.38
C SER A 171 5.43 16.27 -7.34
N LYS A 172 6.16 17.31 -6.94
CA LYS A 172 7.61 17.28 -6.74
C LYS A 172 7.92 16.64 -5.39
N PHE A 173 8.63 15.52 -5.41
CA PHE A 173 9.16 14.85 -4.23
C PHE A 173 10.28 13.90 -4.66
N THR A 174 11.09 13.47 -3.71
CA THR A 174 12.20 12.54 -3.96
C THR A 174 12.15 11.37 -2.99
N PHE A 175 12.33 10.15 -3.50
CA PHE A 175 12.53 8.98 -2.65
C PHE A 175 13.94 9.00 -2.07
N ALA A 176 14.04 8.78 -0.76
CA ALA A 176 15.31 8.62 -0.07
C ALA A 176 15.26 7.38 0.82
N PHE A 177 16.44 6.89 1.17
CA PHE A 177 16.59 5.75 2.05
C PHE A 177 17.76 6.00 3.00
N ASP A 178 17.52 5.79 4.29
CA ASP A 178 18.56 5.73 5.32
C ASP A 178 18.45 4.37 6.02
N SER A 179 17.71 4.29 7.11
CA SER A 179 17.34 3.03 7.78
C SER A 179 15.99 2.49 7.33
N VAL A 180 15.11 3.39 6.91
CA VAL A 180 13.77 3.10 6.36
C VAL A 180 13.57 3.96 5.10
N PRO A 181 12.73 3.53 4.14
CA PRO A 181 12.40 4.38 3.02
C PRO A 181 11.57 5.57 3.50
N MET A 182 11.85 6.72 2.90
CA MET A 182 11.21 7.98 3.20
C MET A 182 11.01 8.79 1.91
N VAL A 183 10.14 9.79 1.98
CA VAL A 183 9.86 10.68 0.85
C VAL A 183 10.07 12.12 1.29
N VAL A 184 10.96 12.83 0.61
CA VAL A 184 11.32 14.21 0.88
C VAL A 184 10.50 15.12 -0.02
N PHE A 185 9.86 16.12 0.59
CA PHE A 185 9.02 17.09 -0.08
C PHE A 185 9.64 18.48 0.03
N PRO A 186 9.80 19.21 -1.10
CA PRO A 186 10.15 20.60 -1.08
C PRO A 186 9.00 21.44 -0.54
N ARG A 187 9.27 22.71 -0.27
CA ARG A 187 8.28 23.68 0.21
C ARG A 187 7.00 23.69 -0.64
N SER A 188 5.88 23.31 -0.02
CA SER A 188 4.55 23.23 -0.62
C SER A 188 3.45 23.30 0.46
N ASP A 189 2.21 23.01 0.10
CA ASP A 189 1.11 22.93 1.06
C ASP A 189 0.80 21.47 1.40
N LEU A 190 0.69 21.20 2.70
CA LEU A 190 0.24 19.92 3.24
C LEU A 190 -1.24 20.02 3.59
N VAL A 191 -2.06 19.13 3.04
CA VAL A 191 -3.51 19.14 3.20
C VAL A 191 -3.95 17.88 3.93
N CYS A 192 -4.65 18.07 5.04
CA CYS A 192 -5.42 17.05 5.73
C CYS A 192 -6.89 17.18 5.33
N THR A 193 -7.52 16.08 4.95
CA THR A 193 -8.98 16.01 4.77
C THR A 193 -9.57 14.97 5.71
N ALA A 194 -10.72 15.29 6.31
CA ALA A 194 -11.50 14.35 7.11
C ALA A 194 -12.98 14.74 7.07
N LYS A 195 -13.87 13.77 6.82
CA LYS A 195 -15.34 13.90 6.84
C LYS A 195 -15.91 15.21 6.27
N GLY A 196 -15.46 15.61 5.08
CA GLY A 196 -15.97 16.77 4.35
C GLY A 196 -15.30 18.11 4.71
N ASP A 197 -14.38 18.10 5.67
CA ASP A 197 -13.61 19.26 6.10
C ASP A 197 -12.11 19.09 5.77
N SER A 198 -11.36 20.20 5.83
CA SER A 198 -9.92 20.20 5.55
C SER A 198 -9.13 21.17 6.40
N ALA A 199 -7.91 20.77 6.78
CA ALA A 199 -6.90 21.66 7.31
C ALA A 199 -5.73 21.75 6.32
N VAL A 200 -5.11 22.92 6.23
CA VAL A 200 -4.01 23.19 5.31
C VAL A 200 -2.88 23.84 6.08
N ILE A 201 -1.71 23.20 6.05
CA ILE A 201 -0.44 23.82 6.43
C ILE A 201 0.18 24.36 5.14
N PHE A 202 0.17 25.67 4.99
CA PHE A 202 0.73 26.35 3.84
C PHE A 202 2.25 26.43 3.93
N ALA A 203 2.91 26.30 2.78
CA ALA A 203 4.34 26.56 2.62
C ALA A 203 5.26 25.85 3.62
N THR A 204 4.98 24.59 3.91
CA THR A 204 5.84 23.68 4.69
C THR A 204 6.65 22.77 3.77
N GLU A 205 7.83 22.39 4.22
CA GLU A 205 8.63 21.31 3.62
C GLU A 205 8.85 20.23 4.66
N GLY A 206 9.20 19.02 4.23
CA GLY A 206 9.37 17.94 5.19
C GLY A 206 9.62 16.58 4.58
N THR A 207 9.74 15.61 5.47
CA THR A 207 9.97 14.20 5.13
C THR A 207 8.86 13.34 5.69
N TYR A 208 8.27 12.51 4.84
CA TYR A 208 7.29 11.51 5.24
C TYR A 208 7.94 10.13 5.41
N PHE A 209 7.66 9.49 6.54
CA PHE A 209 8.11 8.16 6.91
C PHE A 209 6.93 7.18 6.86
N PRO A 210 6.72 6.43 5.77
CA PRO A 210 5.57 5.55 5.59
C PRO A 210 5.51 4.40 6.59
N THR A 211 6.63 3.89 7.06
CA THR A 211 6.67 2.76 8.01
C THR A 211 6.19 3.13 9.41
N SER A 212 6.36 4.40 9.81
CA SER A 212 5.86 4.96 11.06
C SER A 212 4.64 5.87 10.87
N GLU A 213 4.23 6.09 9.62
CA GLU A 213 3.15 7.00 9.20
C GLU A 213 3.31 8.41 9.81
N MET A 214 4.55 8.90 9.79
CA MET A 214 4.95 10.15 10.44
C MET A 214 5.42 11.17 9.41
N TRP A 215 4.98 12.41 9.54
CA TRP A 215 5.56 13.56 8.85
C TRP A 215 6.46 14.34 9.78
N LYS A 216 7.67 14.65 9.31
CA LYS A 216 8.59 15.56 9.98
C LYS A 216 8.74 16.79 9.10
N GLY A 217 8.08 17.87 9.49
CA GLY A 217 8.03 19.10 8.73
C GLY A 217 8.88 20.19 9.34
N THR A 218 9.18 21.20 8.54
CA THR A 218 9.83 22.44 8.98
C THR A 218 9.05 23.61 8.44
N GLY A 219 8.73 24.54 9.36
CA GLY A 219 8.00 25.76 9.06
C GLY A 219 6.61 25.55 8.46
N GLY A 220 5.89 26.66 8.32
CA GLY A 220 4.57 26.66 7.71
C GLY A 220 3.72 27.83 8.18
N LYS A 221 2.51 27.89 7.64
CA LYS A 221 1.48 28.85 8.01
C LYS A 221 0.10 28.19 8.02
N VAL A 222 -0.76 28.60 8.95
CA VAL A 222 -2.20 28.30 8.92
C VAL A 222 -3.01 29.60 8.92
N THR A 223 -4.23 29.54 8.42
CA THR A 223 -5.15 30.68 8.35
C THR A 223 -6.51 30.32 8.93
N TRP A 224 -7.29 31.34 9.27
CA TRP A 224 -8.68 31.19 9.73
C TRP A 224 -9.69 31.54 8.64
N ASP A 225 -9.35 31.35 7.36
CA ASP A 225 -10.26 31.63 6.24
C ASP A 225 -11.57 30.82 6.38
N ARG A 226 -11.48 29.60 6.93
CA ARG A 226 -12.63 28.72 7.24
C ARG A 226 -13.59 29.31 8.28
N ALA A 227 -13.11 30.21 9.13
CA ALA A 227 -13.91 30.95 10.10
C ALA A 227 -14.33 32.34 9.57
N GLY A 228 -14.09 32.64 8.29
CA GLY A 228 -14.43 33.93 7.67
C GLY A 228 -13.45 35.06 7.97
N LEU A 229 -12.29 34.76 8.55
CA LEU A 229 -11.26 35.77 8.85
C LEU A 229 -10.30 35.92 7.67
N LYS A 230 -9.90 37.16 7.36
CA LYS A 230 -8.95 37.43 6.26
C LYS A 230 -7.59 36.81 6.58
N SER A 231 -7.11 35.89 5.75
CA SER A 231 -5.77 35.28 5.87
C SER A 231 -4.58 36.24 5.89
N THR A 232 -4.74 37.47 5.38
CA THR A 232 -3.70 38.51 5.48
C THR A 232 -3.65 39.18 6.85
N ALA A 233 -4.70 39.03 7.65
CA ALA A 233 -4.86 39.69 8.94
C ALA A 233 -4.88 38.68 10.11
N THR A 234 -5.31 37.44 9.87
CA THR A 234 -5.38 36.37 10.87
C THR A 234 -4.69 35.10 10.40
N PHE A 235 -3.52 34.82 10.98
CA PHE A 235 -2.72 33.64 10.66
C PHE A 235 -1.78 33.29 11.80
N ALA A 236 -1.31 32.04 11.80
CA ALA A 236 -0.19 31.60 12.64
C ALA A 236 0.91 31.04 11.73
N GLU A 237 2.16 31.39 12.01
CA GLU A 237 3.32 30.94 11.24
C GLU A 237 4.46 30.47 12.14
N TRP A 238 5.32 29.62 11.61
CA TRP A 238 6.49 29.08 12.31
C TRP A 238 7.63 28.76 11.34
N SER A 239 8.85 28.72 11.88
CA SER A 239 10.08 28.28 11.19
C SER A 239 10.63 26.97 11.72
N GLU A 240 10.27 26.61 12.96
CA GLU A 240 10.84 25.47 13.68
C GLU A 240 10.34 24.12 13.13
N PRO A 241 11.07 23.02 13.39
CA PRO A 241 10.64 21.67 13.05
C PRO A 241 9.42 21.23 13.89
N TYR A 242 8.60 20.37 13.31
CA TYR A 242 7.42 19.78 13.94
C TYR A 242 7.15 18.37 13.40
N GLU A 243 6.33 17.61 14.12
CA GLU A 243 5.95 16.25 13.73
C GLU A 243 4.43 16.07 13.68
N ILE A 244 3.94 15.30 12.71
CA ILE A 244 2.53 14.93 12.59
C ILE A 244 2.40 13.42 12.46
N ARG A 245 1.59 12.81 13.33
CA ARG A 245 1.10 11.44 13.16
C ARG A 245 -0.04 11.42 12.17
N MET A 246 0.19 10.90 10.96
CA MET A 246 -0.78 11.03 9.86
C MET A 246 -2.07 10.22 10.07
N LYS A 247 -2.08 9.26 11.01
CA LYS A 247 -3.30 8.54 11.42
C LYS A 247 -4.39 9.44 11.98
N SER A 248 -4.03 10.59 12.55
CA SER A 248 -4.98 11.55 13.11
C SER A 248 -5.23 12.71 12.14
N ALA A 249 -6.48 13.17 12.09
CA ALA A 249 -6.86 14.40 11.40
C ALA A 249 -6.58 15.63 12.28
N SER A 250 -5.42 15.67 12.91
CA SER A 250 -5.00 16.74 13.82
C SER A 250 -3.50 16.92 13.79
N PHE A 251 -3.06 18.15 14.04
CA PHE A 251 -1.65 18.46 14.21
C PHE A 251 -1.46 19.49 15.32
N GLU A 252 -0.24 19.53 15.81
CA GLU A 252 0.17 20.37 16.92
C GLU A 252 1.52 20.98 16.60
N ILE A 253 1.64 22.30 16.79
CA ILE A 253 2.87 23.06 16.60
C ILE A 253 3.16 23.78 17.92
N ASP A 254 4.25 23.40 18.59
CA ASP A 254 4.57 23.89 19.94
C ASP A 254 4.92 25.37 19.99
N SER A 255 5.48 25.91 18.92
CA SER A 255 5.94 27.31 18.84
C SER A 255 5.47 27.96 17.55
N VAL A 256 4.44 28.79 17.68
CA VAL A 256 3.91 29.62 16.58
C VAL A 256 3.94 31.10 16.94
N ARG A 257 3.98 31.91 15.88
CA ARG A 257 3.76 33.34 15.89
C ARG A 257 2.35 33.61 15.37
N PHE A 258 1.46 34.02 16.25
CA PHE A 258 0.07 34.30 15.91
C PHE A 258 -0.16 35.81 15.72
N THR A 259 -0.77 36.16 14.58
CA THR A 259 -1.14 37.51 14.19
C THR A 259 -2.66 37.60 14.09
N HIS A 260 -3.27 38.58 14.74
CA HIS A 260 -4.71 38.86 14.66
C HIS A 260 -4.98 40.35 14.96
N PRO A 261 -5.95 41.01 14.28
CA PRO A 261 -6.16 42.47 14.40
C PRO A 261 -6.58 42.95 15.78
N TYR A 262 -7.08 42.05 16.62
CA TYR A 262 -7.49 42.34 18.00
C TYR A 262 -6.29 42.57 18.94
N PHE A 263 -5.10 42.10 18.58
CA PHE A 263 -3.90 42.25 19.41
C PHE A 263 -2.92 43.21 18.75
N ASP A 264 -2.44 44.19 19.51
CA ASP A 264 -1.45 45.17 19.05
C ASP A 264 -0.04 44.57 18.86
N ARG A 265 0.13 43.29 19.23
CA ARG A 265 1.38 42.55 19.10
C ARG A 265 1.11 41.13 18.65
N MET A 266 2.12 40.57 17.99
CA MET A 266 2.20 39.15 17.70
C MET A 266 2.27 38.35 19.01
N LEU A 267 1.51 37.27 19.10
CA LEU A 267 1.50 36.37 20.25
C LEU A 267 2.32 35.12 19.97
N LEU A 268 3.12 34.71 20.95
CA LEU A 268 3.78 33.40 20.93
C LEU A 268 2.91 32.39 21.63
N GLY A 269 2.85 31.17 21.10
CA GLY A 269 2.11 30.11 21.74
C GLY A 269 2.16 28.80 20.99
N LYS A 270 1.25 27.92 21.38
CA LYS A 270 1.05 26.59 20.83
C LYS A 270 -0.21 26.57 19.97
N LEU A 271 -0.11 25.97 18.79
CA LEU A 271 -1.24 25.77 17.89
C LEU A 271 -1.64 24.30 17.91
N THR A 272 -2.94 24.05 18.08
CA THR A 272 -3.54 22.74 17.85
C THR A 272 -4.68 22.92 16.85
N ASP A 273 -4.65 22.18 15.76
CA ASP A 273 -5.74 22.09 14.79
C ASP A 273 -6.24 20.65 14.77
N LYS A 274 -7.56 20.49 14.81
CA LYS A 274 -8.24 19.21 14.71
C LYS A 274 -9.38 19.37 13.72
N VAL A 275 -9.26 18.69 12.59
CA VAL A 275 -10.36 18.55 11.64
C VAL A 275 -11.44 17.73 12.34
N LEU A 276 -12.56 18.39 12.64
CA LEU A 276 -13.66 17.75 13.31
C LEU A 276 -14.38 16.84 12.33
N ALA A 277 -14.71 15.67 12.85
CA ALA A 277 -15.32 14.57 12.15
C ALA A 277 -16.65 14.28 12.84
#